data_AF-A0A2Z6LQV5-F1
#
_entry.id   AF-A0A2Z6LQV5-F1
#
_cell.length_a   1.000
_cell.length_b   1.000
_cell.length_c   1.000
_cell.angle_alpha   90.00
_cell.angle_beta   90.00
_cell.angle_gamma   90.00
#
_symmetry.space_group_name_H-M   'P 1'
#
loop_
_entity.id
_entity.type
_entity.pdbx_description
1 polymer ?
#
loop_
_entity_poly.entity_id
_entity_poly.type
_entity_poly.pdbx_seq_one_letter_code
_entity_poly.pdbx_strand_id
1 'polypeptide(L)'
;MITGGAGATVLYNLKKRHPTLDLPVIDYDLALLFQPMLMLGISLGVAFNVIFPDWMITSLLIIFFTGISINAFLKGVSTWKKESLTKKEAKENSQLNDTRRIEDATLDLQAGESVNENQTNINLPRKKVSIIENVYWKEFGLLFSVWIMILALQIGKNYTTTCSVAYWILNLLQIPVAVGVSSYEAVLLYKGKRVIASKGDQQTNWSVKQLIVYCSCGIIAGIVGGLLGLGGGFILGPLFIGLGIPPQVSSATSTFAMTFSASMSVVEYYLLKRFPIPYALYFVAVATIAALVGQHLVRKLIALLGRASIIIFILALTVFVSGISLGGTGIASLIKRIENKEYMGFGNLCAYRVRN
;
A
#
# COMPACT_ATOMS: atom_id res chain seq x y z
N MET A 1 6.10 10.40 -9.62
CA MET A 1 6.76 9.08 -9.50
C MET A 1 5.83 8.02 -8.89
N ILE A 2 5.45 8.13 -7.60
CA ILE A 2 4.68 7.10 -6.87
C ILE A 2 3.34 6.79 -7.53
N THR A 3 2.58 7.80 -7.95
CA THR A 3 1.30 7.62 -8.64
C THR A 3 1.41 6.74 -9.89
N GLY A 4 2.44 6.95 -10.71
CA GLY A 4 2.68 6.16 -11.92
C GLY A 4 3.06 4.71 -11.61
N GLY A 5 3.99 4.51 -10.67
CA GLY A 5 4.41 3.16 -10.25
C GLY A 5 3.29 2.36 -9.57
N ALA A 6 2.53 3.01 -8.69
CA ALA A 6 1.36 2.41 -8.04
C ALA A 6 0.27 2.09 -9.07
N GLY A 7 -0.05 3.03 -9.97
CA GLY A 7 -1.04 2.82 -11.03
C GLY A 7 -0.68 1.65 -11.95
N ALA A 8 0.58 1.56 -12.40
CA ALA A 8 1.09 0.41 -13.16
C ALA A 8 0.91 -0.91 -12.39
N THR A 9 1.22 -0.91 -11.10
CA THR A 9 1.11 -2.08 -10.23
C THR A 9 -0.35 -2.49 -10.03
N VAL A 10 -1.26 -1.53 -9.89
CA VAL A 10 -2.71 -1.76 -9.82
C VAL A 10 -3.22 -2.37 -11.11
N LEU A 11 -2.87 -1.80 -12.28
CA LEU A 11 -3.26 -2.36 -13.58
C LEU A 11 -2.79 -3.80 -13.76
N TYR A 12 -1.61 -4.13 -13.23
CA TYR A 12 -1.11 -5.49 -13.20
C TYR A 12 -1.87 -6.40 -12.22
N ASN A 13 -2.23 -5.89 -11.05
CA ASN A 13 -2.97 -6.62 -10.02
C ASN A 13 -4.45 -6.84 -10.36
N LEU A 14 -5.07 -5.92 -11.11
CA LEU A 14 -6.45 -6.04 -11.61
C LEU A 14 -6.64 -7.24 -12.54
N LYS A 15 -5.56 -7.76 -13.15
CA LYS A 15 -5.57 -8.98 -13.97
C LYS A 15 -5.44 -10.27 -13.15
N LYS A 16 -5.34 -10.19 -11.82
CA LYS A 16 -5.09 -11.34 -10.93
C LYS A 16 -6.29 -11.62 -10.03
N ARG A 17 -6.47 -12.89 -9.65
CA ARG A 17 -7.41 -13.35 -8.63
C ARG A 17 -6.72 -13.78 -7.33
N HIS A 18 -7.51 -13.81 -6.26
CA HIS A 18 -7.11 -14.20 -4.92
C HIS A 18 -6.48 -15.61 -4.92
N PRO A 19 -5.47 -15.88 -4.07
CA PRO A 19 -4.73 -17.15 -4.12
C PRO A 19 -5.54 -18.38 -3.71
N THR A 20 -6.60 -18.21 -2.90
CA THR A 20 -7.41 -19.29 -2.32
C THR A 20 -8.92 -19.15 -2.50
N LEU A 21 -9.41 -18.00 -2.99
CA LEU A 21 -10.85 -17.70 -3.12
C LEU A 21 -11.11 -17.19 -4.54
N ASP A 22 -12.32 -17.38 -5.07
CA ASP A 22 -12.71 -16.88 -6.40
C ASP A 22 -13.10 -15.39 -6.36
N LEU A 23 -12.21 -14.56 -5.81
CA LEU A 23 -12.40 -13.12 -5.58
C LEU A 23 -11.26 -12.31 -6.23
N PRO A 24 -11.47 -11.01 -6.48
CA PRO A 24 -10.39 -10.10 -6.84
C PRO A 24 -9.28 -10.07 -5.79
N VAL A 25 -8.04 -9.78 -6.17
CA VAL A 25 -6.93 -9.62 -5.20
C VAL A 25 -7.05 -8.33 -4.40
N ILE A 26 -7.78 -7.33 -4.91
CA ILE A 26 -8.03 -6.07 -4.21
C ILE A 26 -9.31 -6.23 -3.38
N ASP A 27 -9.20 -5.96 -2.09
CA ASP A 27 -10.33 -5.94 -1.17
C ASP A 27 -10.96 -4.55 -1.18
N TYR A 28 -12.07 -4.41 -1.91
CA TYR A 28 -12.72 -3.12 -2.11
C TYR A 28 -13.44 -2.61 -0.86
N ASP A 29 -13.93 -3.48 0.03
CA ASP A 29 -14.59 -3.07 1.28
C ASP A 29 -13.56 -2.50 2.26
N LEU A 30 -12.36 -3.09 2.31
CA LEU A 30 -11.24 -2.54 3.06
C LEU A 30 -10.77 -1.20 2.47
N ALA A 31 -10.69 -1.08 1.14
CA ALA A 31 -10.36 0.17 0.48
C ALA A 31 -11.41 1.26 0.80
N LEU A 32 -12.70 0.92 0.78
CA LEU A 32 -13.80 1.82 1.11
C LEU A 32 -13.76 2.33 2.56
N LEU A 33 -13.34 1.48 3.50
CA LEU A 33 -13.20 1.87 4.88
C LEU A 33 -12.05 2.89 5.07
N PHE A 34 -10.88 2.60 4.51
CA PHE A 34 -9.65 3.36 4.80
C PHE A 34 -9.38 4.53 3.86
N GLN A 35 -9.74 4.43 2.57
CA GLN A 35 -9.35 5.40 1.56
C GLN A 35 -9.92 6.81 1.83
N PRO A 36 -11.22 7.01 2.14
CA PRO A 36 -11.74 8.35 2.39
C PRO A 36 -11.06 9.04 3.58
N MET A 37 -10.86 8.31 4.69
CA MET A 37 -10.12 8.79 5.87
C MET A 37 -8.67 9.15 5.54
N LEU A 38 -8.02 8.33 4.72
CA LEU A 38 -6.65 8.55 4.29
C LEU A 38 -6.52 9.78 3.39
N MET A 39 -7.49 10.04 2.51
CA MET A 39 -7.53 11.25 1.68
C MET A 39 -7.71 12.52 2.53
N LEU A 40 -8.60 12.49 3.52
CA LEU A 40 -8.76 13.58 4.48
C LEU A 40 -7.46 13.85 5.25
N GLY A 41 -6.77 12.79 5.68
CA GLY A 41 -5.46 12.91 6.32
C GLY A 41 -4.40 13.54 5.42
N ILE A 42 -4.39 13.23 4.12
CA ILE A 42 -3.43 13.80 3.16
C ILE A 42 -3.58 15.31 3.06
N SER A 43 -4.81 15.78 2.94
CA SER A 43 -5.10 17.20 2.87
C SER A 43 -4.64 17.97 4.11
N LEU A 44 -4.72 17.36 5.29
CA LEU A 44 -4.13 17.88 6.53
C LEU A 44 -2.59 17.79 6.51
N GLY A 45 -2.03 16.67 6.05
CA GLY A 45 -0.59 16.46 5.96
C GLY A 45 0.12 17.45 5.05
N VAL A 46 -0.49 17.78 3.90
CA VAL A 46 0.05 18.79 2.97
C VAL A 46 -0.05 20.20 3.57
N ALA A 47 -1.12 20.51 4.32
CA ALA A 47 -1.17 21.76 5.07
C ALA A 47 -0.05 21.85 6.12
N PHE A 48 0.24 20.76 6.83
CA PHE A 48 1.38 20.69 7.74
C PHE A 48 2.73 20.77 7.02
N ASN A 49 2.86 20.29 5.78
CA ASN A 49 4.09 20.45 5.00
C ASN A 49 4.42 21.94 4.75
N VAL A 50 3.40 22.80 4.63
CA VAL A 50 3.60 24.25 4.46
C VAL A 50 3.96 24.93 5.79
N ILE A 51 3.47 24.42 6.91
CA ILE A 51 3.67 25.02 8.24
C ILE A 51 4.99 24.56 8.86
N PHE A 52 5.33 23.27 8.72
CA PHE A 52 6.46 22.66 9.38
C PHE A 52 7.78 23.03 8.71
N PRO A 53 8.83 23.31 9.52
CA PRO A 53 10.14 23.64 8.99
C PRO A 53 10.80 22.42 8.32
N ASP A 54 11.64 22.69 7.33
CA ASP A 54 12.33 21.67 6.53
C ASP A 54 13.12 20.68 7.39
N TRP A 55 13.72 21.12 8.51
CA TRP A 55 14.49 20.24 9.39
C TRP A 55 13.60 19.19 10.06
N MET A 56 12.38 19.55 10.46
CA MET A 56 11.47 18.63 11.13
C MET A 56 10.91 17.61 10.14
N ILE A 57 10.61 18.04 8.91
CA ILE A 57 10.18 17.14 7.83
C ILE A 57 11.31 16.16 7.50
N THR A 58 12.56 16.65 7.41
CA THR A 58 13.74 15.82 7.15
C THR A 58 13.99 14.82 8.28
N SER A 59 13.92 15.25 9.55
CA SER A 59 14.03 14.36 10.71
C SER A 59 12.94 13.29 10.71
N LEU A 60 11.69 13.67 10.42
CA LEU A 60 10.57 12.73 10.32
C LEU A 60 10.80 11.71 9.20
N LEU A 61 11.28 12.16 8.03
CA LEU A 61 11.61 11.30 6.90
C LEU A 61 12.70 10.28 7.27
N ILE A 62 13.75 10.70 7.97
CA ILE A 62 14.83 9.81 8.43
C ILE A 62 14.32 8.77 9.42
N ILE A 63 13.57 9.20 10.44
CA ILE A 63 12.95 8.29 11.43
C ILE A 63 12.06 7.28 10.72
N PHE A 64 11.27 7.77 9.75
CA PHE A 64 10.32 6.97 9.01
C PHE A 64 10.99 5.89 8.15
N PHE A 65 11.99 6.26 7.33
CA PHE A 65 12.73 5.30 6.52
C PHE A 65 13.52 4.29 7.37
N THR A 66 14.07 4.73 8.50
CA THR A 66 14.73 3.85 9.46
C THR A 66 13.75 2.82 10.02
N GLY A 67 12.55 3.26 10.44
CA GLY A 67 11.50 2.39 10.93
C GLY A 67 11.00 1.39 9.89
N ILE A 68 10.80 1.80 8.63
CA ILE A 68 10.45 0.85 7.57
C ILE A 68 11.57 -0.14 7.35
N SER A 69 12.82 0.32 7.26
CA SER A 69 13.99 -0.54 6.99
C SER A 69 14.12 -1.63 8.05
N ILE A 70 14.05 -1.25 9.34
CA ILE A 70 14.11 -2.20 10.47
C ILE A 70 12.95 -3.20 10.37
N ASN A 71 11.72 -2.72 10.18
CA ASN A 71 10.56 -3.60 10.08
C ASN A 71 10.64 -4.55 8.87
N ALA A 72 11.15 -4.08 7.73
CA ALA A 72 11.34 -4.88 6.53
C ALA A 72 12.41 -5.95 6.75
N PHE A 73 13.52 -5.60 7.41
CA PHE A 73 14.58 -6.55 7.76
C PHE A 73 14.09 -7.61 8.74
N LEU A 74 13.41 -7.23 9.82
CA LEU A 74 12.83 -8.17 10.79
C LEU A 74 11.82 -9.11 10.13
N LYS A 75 10.95 -8.58 9.25
CA LYS A 75 10.04 -9.40 8.45
C LYS A 75 10.78 -10.35 7.51
N GLY A 76 11.85 -9.88 6.86
CA GLY A 76 12.73 -10.70 6.02
C GLY A 76 13.30 -11.89 6.78
N VAL A 77 13.84 -11.66 7.98
CA VAL A 77 14.37 -12.71 8.86
C VAL A 77 13.29 -13.68 9.31
N SER A 78 12.13 -13.18 9.75
CA SER A 78 11.02 -14.04 10.18
C SER A 78 10.48 -14.92 9.03
N THR A 79 10.41 -14.39 7.82
CA THR A 79 9.96 -15.10 6.62
C THR A 79 11.00 -16.13 6.19
N TRP A 80 12.28 -15.77 6.23
CA TRP A 80 13.38 -16.70 5.97
C TRP A 80 13.34 -17.89 6.94
N LYS A 81 13.09 -17.64 8.22
CA LYS A 81 12.97 -18.70 9.23
C LYS A 81 11.81 -19.64 8.92
N LYS A 82 10.63 -19.10 8.58
CA LYS A 82 9.46 -19.90 8.17
C LYS A 82 9.74 -20.72 6.91
N GLU A 83 10.28 -20.10 5.86
CA GLU A 83 10.62 -20.81 4.61
C GLU A 83 11.68 -21.91 4.83
N SER A 84 12.63 -21.66 5.75
CA SER A 84 13.66 -22.65 6.09
C SER A 84 13.08 -23.84 6.85
N LEU A 85 12.09 -23.60 7.73
CA LEU A 85 11.36 -24.67 8.44
C LEU A 85 10.52 -25.50 7.46
N THR A 86 9.71 -24.86 6.61
CA THR A 86 8.88 -25.58 5.62
C THR A 86 9.73 -26.39 4.63
N LYS A 87 10.92 -25.90 4.23
CA LYS A 87 11.85 -26.70 3.41
C LYS A 87 12.48 -27.87 4.17
N LYS A 88 12.67 -27.77 5.49
CA LYS A 88 13.13 -28.90 6.32
C LYS A 88 12.02 -29.94 6.45
N GLU A 89 10.81 -29.52 6.80
CA GLU A 89 9.61 -30.39 6.89
C GLU A 89 9.32 -31.07 5.55
N ALA A 90 9.44 -30.37 4.41
CA ALA A 90 9.26 -30.97 3.09
C ALA A 90 10.32 -32.02 2.76
N LYS A 91 11.57 -31.82 3.20
CA LYS A 91 12.63 -32.84 3.05
C LYS A 91 12.39 -34.04 3.95
N GLU A 92 11.99 -33.81 5.20
CA GLU A 92 11.68 -34.87 6.16
C GLU A 92 10.47 -35.71 5.70
N ASN A 93 9.39 -35.07 5.26
CA ASN A 93 8.22 -35.75 4.69
C ASN A 93 8.56 -36.50 3.38
N SER A 94 9.47 -35.98 2.55
CA SER A 94 9.97 -36.71 1.37
C SER A 94 10.76 -37.95 1.78
N GLN A 95 11.64 -37.85 2.78
CA GLN A 95 12.41 -38.99 3.29
C GLN A 95 11.52 -40.03 4.00
N LEU A 96 10.47 -39.58 4.69
CA LEU A 96 9.48 -40.47 5.30
C LEU A 96 8.65 -41.20 4.22
N ASN A 97 8.26 -40.49 3.15
CA ASN A 97 7.56 -41.09 2.01
C ASN A 97 8.46 -42.04 1.21
N ASP A 98 9.74 -41.72 1.03
CA ASP A 98 10.70 -42.62 0.37
C ASP A 98 10.93 -43.88 1.22
N THR A 99 11.08 -43.73 2.55
CA THR A 99 11.19 -44.88 3.47
C THR A 99 9.94 -45.76 3.44
N ARG A 100 8.73 -45.16 3.47
CA ARG A 100 7.47 -45.90 3.33
C ARG A 100 7.34 -46.58 1.97
N ARG A 101 7.72 -45.92 0.86
CA ARG A 101 7.74 -46.54 -0.47
C ARG A 101 8.70 -47.73 -0.54
N ILE A 102 9.83 -47.66 0.16
CA ILE A 102 10.78 -48.78 0.24
C ILE A 102 10.17 -49.92 1.07
N GLU A 103 9.53 -49.63 2.21
CA GLU A 103 8.82 -50.63 3.02
C GLU A 103 7.67 -51.29 2.24
N ASP A 104 6.82 -50.51 1.58
CA ASP A 104 5.72 -50.99 0.74
C ASP A 104 6.24 -51.79 -0.47
N ALA A 105 7.32 -51.36 -1.13
CA ALA A 105 7.95 -52.13 -2.21
C ALA A 105 8.62 -53.42 -1.74
N THR A 106 9.16 -53.46 -0.51
CA THR A 106 9.69 -54.70 0.08
C THR A 106 8.60 -55.67 0.50
N LEU A 107 7.41 -55.18 0.86
CA LEU A 107 6.23 -55.99 1.14
C LEU A 107 5.56 -56.50 -0.16
N ASP A 108 5.52 -55.68 -1.21
CA ASP A 108 5.01 -56.06 -2.54
C ASP A 108 5.93 -57.05 -3.29
N LEU A 109 7.22 -57.11 -2.96
CA LEU A 109 8.10 -58.18 -3.46
C LEU A 109 7.71 -59.58 -2.93
N GLN A 110 6.80 -59.68 -1.96
CA GLN A 110 6.21 -60.93 -1.48
C GLN A 110 4.77 -61.17 -1.99
N ALA A 111 4.16 -60.25 -2.74
CA ALA A 111 2.80 -60.39 -3.28
C ALA A 111 2.74 -59.95 -4.74
N GLY A 112 2.41 -60.87 -5.65
CA GLY A 112 2.36 -60.62 -7.08
C GLY A 112 1.34 -59.55 -7.54
N GLU A 113 1.77 -58.78 -8.53
CA GLU A 113 1.04 -57.97 -9.53
C GLU A 113 -0.10 -57.02 -9.11
N SER A 114 0.18 -55.71 -9.32
CA SER A 114 -0.45 -54.81 -10.31
C SER A 114 -0.77 -53.42 -9.74
N VAL A 115 0.14 -52.46 -9.98
CA VAL A 115 -0.05 -51.04 -9.62
C VAL A 115 -0.44 -50.25 -10.87
N ASN A 116 -1.70 -49.79 -10.90
CA ASN A 116 -2.15 -48.73 -11.80
C ASN A 116 -2.15 -47.40 -11.02
N GLU A 117 -1.06 -46.65 -11.09
CA GLU A 117 -1.00 -45.24 -10.67
C GLU A 117 -1.11 -44.33 -11.90
N ASN A 118 -2.25 -43.64 -12.04
CA ASN A 118 -2.33 -42.42 -12.83
C ASN A 118 -3.18 -41.40 -12.07
N GLN A 119 -2.57 -40.77 -11.05
CA GLN A 119 -3.12 -39.58 -10.42
C GLN A 119 -2.23 -38.39 -10.73
N THR A 120 -2.34 -37.92 -11.97
CA THR A 120 -1.74 -36.67 -12.43
C THR A 120 -2.48 -35.51 -11.75
N ASN A 121 -1.91 -34.98 -10.66
CA ASN A 121 -2.32 -33.68 -10.13
C ASN A 121 -1.93 -32.60 -11.15
N ILE A 122 -2.83 -32.32 -12.08
CA ILE A 122 -2.69 -31.24 -13.05
C ILE A 122 -2.80 -29.93 -12.27
N ASN A 123 -1.66 -29.33 -11.95
CA ASN A 123 -1.56 -27.91 -11.60
C ASN A 123 -1.99 -27.10 -12.82
N LEU A 124 -3.30 -26.88 -12.97
CA LEU A 124 -3.87 -26.09 -14.05
C LEU A 124 -3.28 -24.67 -14.00
N PRO A 125 -2.69 -24.15 -15.10
CA PRO A 125 -2.21 -22.77 -15.13
C PRO A 125 -3.41 -21.83 -14.96
N ARG A 126 -3.44 -21.11 -13.82
CA ARG A 126 -4.54 -20.22 -13.44
C ARG A 126 -4.87 -19.22 -14.56
N LYS A 127 -6.10 -19.32 -15.07
CA LYS A 127 -6.68 -18.55 -16.17
C LYS A 127 -6.52 -17.04 -15.91
N LYS A 128 -5.84 -16.31 -16.80
CA LYS A 128 -5.87 -14.83 -16.81
C LYS A 128 -7.30 -14.41 -17.15
N VAL A 129 -7.98 -13.79 -16.19
CA VAL A 129 -9.37 -13.32 -16.35
C VAL A 129 -9.40 -11.91 -16.94
N SER A 130 -10.47 -11.57 -17.65
CA SER A 130 -10.68 -10.23 -18.18
C SER A 130 -10.75 -9.19 -17.05
N ILE A 131 -10.17 -8.01 -17.27
CA ILE A 131 -10.14 -6.92 -16.26
C ILE A 131 -11.56 -6.52 -15.83
N ILE A 132 -12.49 -6.49 -16.79
CA ILE A 132 -13.85 -5.99 -16.59
C ILE A 132 -14.65 -6.89 -15.63
N GLU A 133 -14.36 -8.19 -15.64
CA GLU A 133 -15.05 -9.21 -14.85
C GLU A 133 -14.45 -9.38 -13.44
N ASN A 134 -13.25 -8.81 -13.22
CA ASN A 134 -12.53 -8.89 -11.95
C ASN A 134 -12.64 -7.59 -11.13
N VAL A 135 -13.35 -6.58 -11.64
CA VAL A 135 -13.55 -5.29 -10.96
C VAL A 135 -14.96 -5.22 -10.39
N TYR A 136 -15.05 -4.92 -9.09
CA TYR A 136 -16.32 -4.57 -8.47
C TYR A 136 -16.65 -3.10 -8.76
N TRP A 137 -17.36 -2.88 -9.87
CA TRP A 137 -17.62 -1.56 -10.44
C TRP A 137 -18.41 -0.63 -9.52
N LYS A 138 -19.28 -1.16 -8.66
CA LYS A 138 -20.06 -0.35 -7.72
C LYS A 138 -19.15 0.26 -6.65
N GLU A 139 -18.31 -0.55 -6.03
CA GLU A 139 -17.37 -0.15 -4.99
C GLU A 139 -16.24 0.72 -5.56
N PHE A 140 -15.69 0.32 -6.71
CA PHE A 140 -14.71 1.13 -7.45
C PHE A 140 -15.28 2.50 -7.83
N GLY A 141 -16.53 2.54 -8.34
CA GLY A 141 -17.23 3.77 -8.68
C GLY A 141 -17.44 4.68 -7.48
N LEU A 142 -17.80 4.12 -6.31
CA LEU A 142 -17.93 4.89 -5.07
C LEU A 142 -16.59 5.50 -4.64
N LEU A 143 -15.51 4.72 -4.64
CA LEU A 143 -14.16 5.21 -4.32
C LEU A 143 -13.70 6.32 -5.26
N PHE A 144 -13.92 6.13 -6.56
CA PHE A 144 -13.58 7.13 -7.58
C PHE A 144 -14.42 8.40 -7.42
N SER A 145 -15.71 8.27 -7.10
CA SER A 145 -16.60 9.40 -6.82
C SER A 145 -16.16 10.20 -5.60
N VAL A 146 -15.78 9.53 -4.50
CA VAL A 146 -15.23 10.20 -3.32
C VAL A 146 -13.95 10.93 -3.67
N TRP A 147 -13.08 10.28 -4.46
CA TRP A 147 -11.83 10.89 -4.89
C TRP A 147 -12.05 12.17 -5.71
N ILE A 148 -12.95 12.13 -6.70
CA ILE A 148 -13.33 13.31 -7.49
C ILE A 148 -13.90 14.40 -6.61
N MET A 149 -14.78 14.07 -5.66
CA MET A 149 -15.42 15.06 -4.80
C MET A 149 -14.39 15.77 -3.90
N ILE A 150 -13.47 15.04 -3.27
CA ILE A 150 -12.41 15.64 -2.45
C ILE A 150 -11.45 16.45 -3.34
N LEU A 151 -11.10 15.94 -4.53
CA LEU A 151 -10.27 16.65 -5.50
C LEU A 151 -10.91 17.98 -5.94
N ALA A 152 -12.20 17.99 -6.24
CA ALA A 152 -12.94 19.19 -6.62
C ALA A 152 -12.94 20.23 -5.48
N LEU A 153 -13.11 19.79 -4.22
CA LEU A 153 -12.99 20.66 -3.06
C LEU A 153 -11.58 21.24 -2.91
N GLN A 154 -10.53 20.45 -3.16
CA GLN A 154 -9.14 20.94 -3.12
C GLN A 154 -8.83 21.95 -4.22
N ILE A 155 -9.31 21.70 -5.44
CA ILE A 155 -9.16 22.64 -6.56
C ILE A 155 -9.93 23.93 -6.26
N GLY A 156 -11.18 23.83 -5.78
CA GLY A 156 -11.98 24.97 -5.36
C GLY A 156 -11.30 25.82 -4.29
N LYS A 157 -10.64 25.17 -3.31
CA LYS A 157 -9.87 25.83 -2.25
C LYS A 157 -8.77 26.74 -2.83
N ASN A 158 -8.12 26.33 -3.92
CA ASN A 158 -7.07 27.11 -4.57
C ASN A 158 -7.57 28.42 -5.20
N TYR A 159 -8.85 28.52 -5.56
CA TYR A 159 -9.46 29.76 -6.07
C TYR A 159 -9.91 30.71 -4.95
N THR A 160 -9.96 30.23 -3.71
CA THR A 160 -10.30 31.07 -2.55
C THR A 160 -9.07 31.73 -1.95
N THR A 161 -9.26 32.89 -1.31
CA THR A 161 -8.18 33.53 -0.55
C THR A 161 -7.79 32.69 0.66
N THR A 162 -6.49 32.52 0.85
CA THR A 162 -5.93 31.74 1.97
C THR A 162 -6.47 32.26 3.31
N CYS A 163 -6.91 31.32 4.17
CA CYS A 163 -7.50 31.61 5.48
C CYS A 163 -8.79 32.46 5.49
N SER A 164 -9.48 32.59 4.35
CA SER A 164 -10.85 33.14 4.31
C SER A 164 -11.88 32.18 4.93
N VAL A 165 -13.06 32.71 5.29
CA VAL A 165 -14.20 31.88 5.71
C VAL A 165 -14.53 30.82 4.65
N ALA A 166 -14.50 31.19 3.36
CA ALA A 166 -14.73 30.26 2.26
C ALA A 166 -13.69 29.13 2.19
N TYR A 167 -12.42 29.43 2.49
CA TYR A 167 -11.34 28.44 2.55
C TYR A 167 -11.61 27.39 3.64
N TRP A 168 -12.00 27.85 4.84
CA TRP A 168 -12.31 26.96 5.96
C TRP A 168 -13.58 26.13 5.70
N ILE A 169 -14.61 26.71 5.09
CA ILE A 169 -15.81 25.97 4.69
C ILE A 169 -15.46 24.85 3.71
N LEU A 170 -14.68 25.12 2.67
CA LEU A 170 -14.26 24.10 1.70
C LEU A 170 -13.38 23.01 2.32
N ASN A 171 -12.56 23.35 3.31
CA ASN A 171 -11.77 22.37 4.05
C ASN A 171 -12.65 21.50 4.95
N LEU A 172 -13.57 22.11 5.70
CA LEU A 172 -14.51 21.41 6.57
C LEU A 172 -15.48 20.53 5.78
N LEU A 173 -15.84 20.89 4.55
CA LEU A 173 -16.72 20.12 3.68
C LEU A 173 -16.11 18.77 3.26
N GLN A 174 -14.79 18.59 3.37
CA GLN A 174 -14.14 17.29 3.13
C GLN A 174 -14.44 16.27 4.23
N ILE A 175 -14.71 16.74 5.47
CA ILE A 175 -15.02 15.90 6.62
C ILE A 175 -16.31 15.10 6.40
N PRO A 176 -17.48 15.69 6.12
CA PRO A 176 -18.71 14.93 5.91
C PRO A 176 -18.62 14.00 4.70
N VAL A 177 -17.87 14.37 3.67
CA VAL A 177 -17.62 13.49 2.51
C VAL A 177 -16.85 12.24 2.91
N ALA A 178 -15.73 12.40 3.60
CA ALA A 178 -14.89 11.28 4.02
C ALA A 178 -15.57 10.44 5.11
N VAL A 179 -16.08 11.09 6.16
CA VAL A 179 -16.76 10.45 7.28
C VAL A 179 -18.03 9.77 6.82
N GLY A 180 -18.84 10.39 5.97
CA GLY A 180 -20.07 9.80 5.47
C GLY A 180 -19.85 8.44 4.80
N VAL A 181 -18.87 8.34 3.90
CA VAL A 181 -18.60 7.09 3.18
C VAL A 181 -17.93 6.04 4.06
N SER A 182 -16.91 6.41 4.84
CA SER A 182 -16.26 5.46 5.75
C SER A 182 -17.21 4.99 6.86
N SER A 183 -18.08 5.86 7.39
CA SER A 183 -19.09 5.48 8.39
C SER A 183 -20.19 4.63 7.79
N TYR A 184 -20.61 4.89 6.54
CA TYR A 184 -21.55 4.02 5.83
C TYR A 184 -20.99 2.58 5.74
N GLU A 185 -19.75 2.43 5.27
CA GLU A 185 -19.10 1.13 5.18
C GLU A 185 -18.90 0.49 6.57
N ALA A 186 -18.48 1.27 7.56
CA ALA A 186 -18.33 0.83 8.93
C ALA A 186 -19.64 0.26 9.53
N VAL A 187 -20.78 0.90 9.25
CA VAL A 187 -22.10 0.43 9.71
C VAL A 187 -22.50 -0.85 8.98
N LEU A 188 -22.17 -1.00 7.69
CA LEU A 188 -22.43 -2.23 6.94
C LEU A 188 -21.62 -3.41 7.47
N LEU A 189 -20.35 -3.19 7.81
CA LEU A 189 -19.47 -4.17 8.44
C LEU A 189 -19.94 -4.53 9.86
N TYR A 190 -20.35 -3.53 10.66
CA TYR A 190 -20.85 -3.76 12.02
C TYR A 190 -22.16 -4.57 12.05
N LYS A 191 -23.09 -4.28 11.13
CA LYS A 191 -24.35 -5.02 11.00
C LYS A 191 -24.21 -6.39 10.32
N GLY A 192 -23.00 -6.79 9.94
CA GLY A 192 -22.74 -8.06 9.25
C GLY A 192 -23.33 -8.14 7.84
N LYS A 193 -23.78 -7.02 7.25
CA LYS A 193 -24.29 -6.98 5.87
C LYS A 193 -23.18 -7.05 4.82
N ARG A 194 -21.97 -6.66 5.21
CA ARG A 194 -20.73 -6.85 4.45
C ARG A 194 -19.70 -7.56 5.32
N VAL A 195 -18.85 -8.36 4.69
CA VAL A 195 -17.76 -9.09 5.34
C VAL A 195 -16.51 -8.84 4.53
N ILE A 196 -15.38 -8.56 5.20
CA ILE A 196 -14.07 -8.47 4.55
C ILE A 196 -13.74 -9.84 3.99
N ALA A 197 -14.04 -10.04 2.70
CA ALA A 197 -14.00 -11.35 2.06
C ALA A 197 -12.60 -11.99 2.11
N SER A 198 -11.57 -11.16 2.24
CA SER A 198 -10.18 -11.62 2.40
C SER A 198 -9.86 -12.30 3.74
N LYS A 199 -10.71 -12.20 4.77
CA LYS A 199 -10.44 -12.74 6.12
C LYS A 199 -10.96 -14.18 6.31
N GLY A 200 -11.69 -14.73 5.34
CA GLY A 200 -12.32 -16.06 5.43
C GLY A 200 -13.47 -16.12 6.47
N ASP A 201 -13.95 -17.33 6.75
CA ASP A 201 -15.07 -17.65 7.68
C ASP A 201 -14.81 -17.29 9.17
N GLN A 202 -13.73 -16.56 9.47
CA GLN A 202 -13.56 -15.95 10.78
C GLN A 202 -14.54 -14.79 10.93
N GLN A 203 -15.78 -15.12 11.32
CA GLN A 203 -16.79 -14.18 11.80
C GLN A 203 -16.18 -13.34 12.93
N THR A 204 -15.67 -12.17 12.57
CA THR A 204 -15.18 -11.21 13.54
C THR A 204 -16.29 -10.22 13.79
N ASN A 205 -16.90 -10.32 14.97
CA ASN A 205 -17.78 -9.28 15.49
C ASN A 205 -16.94 -8.01 15.64
N TRP A 206 -16.98 -7.16 14.61
CA TRP A 206 -16.22 -5.91 14.64
C TRP A 206 -16.78 -5.02 15.74
N SER A 207 -15.96 -4.69 16.74
CA SER A 207 -16.36 -3.73 17.77
C SER A 207 -16.32 -2.33 17.20
N VAL A 208 -17.31 -1.49 17.51
CA VAL A 208 -17.31 -0.06 17.15
C VAL A 208 -15.99 0.62 17.53
N LYS A 209 -15.40 0.26 18.68
CA LYS A 209 -14.09 0.76 19.12
C LYS A 209 -12.96 0.42 18.13
N GLN A 210 -12.95 -0.79 17.58
CA GLN A 210 -11.95 -1.22 16.60
C GLN A 210 -12.09 -0.44 15.29
N LEU A 211 -13.31 -0.23 14.79
CA LEU A 211 -13.53 0.56 13.58
C LEU A 211 -13.08 2.01 13.74
N ILE A 212 -13.36 2.62 14.89
CA ILE A 212 -12.89 3.99 15.20
C ILE A 212 -11.36 4.03 15.18
N VAL A 213 -10.69 3.07 15.83
CA VAL A 213 -9.22 3.00 15.83
C VAL A 213 -8.66 2.87 14.40
N TYR A 214 -9.31 2.08 13.54
CA TYR A 214 -8.89 1.92 12.15
C TYR A 214 -9.08 3.18 11.31
N CYS A 215 -10.23 3.86 11.44
CA CYS A 215 -10.44 5.16 10.79
C CYS A 215 -9.38 6.18 11.23
N SER A 216 -9.10 6.26 12.53
CA SER A 216 -8.04 7.12 13.07
C SER A 216 -6.65 6.76 12.52
N CYS A 217 -6.34 5.47 12.39
CA CYS A 217 -5.11 5.01 11.76
C CYS A 217 -5.02 5.43 10.29
N GLY A 218 -6.15 5.37 9.56
CA GLY A 218 -6.25 5.88 8.19
C GLY A 218 -5.94 7.38 8.09
N ILE A 219 -6.50 8.20 8.99
CA ILE A 219 -6.20 9.64 9.05
C ILE A 219 -4.72 9.88 9.34
N ILE A 220 -4.14 9.22 10.35
CA ILE A 220 -2.71 9.36 10.69
C ILE A 220 -1.83 8.95 9.52
N ALA A 221 -2.17 7.84 8.86
CA ALA A 221 -1.47 7.37 7.68
C ALA A 221 -1.54 8.38 6.53
N GLY A 222 -2.70 9.02 6.37
CA GLY A 222 -2.89 10.13 5.44
C GLY A 222 -2.05 11.35 5.79
N ILE A 223 -2.02 11.77 7.06
CA ILE A 223 -1.24 12.94 7.51
C ILE A 223 0.24 12.72 7.22
N VAL A 224 0.81 11.59 7.64
CA VAL A 224 2.21 11.25 7.37
C VAL A 224 2.45 11.12 5.86
N GLY A 225 1.53 10.48 5.15
CA GLY A 225 1.60 10.28 3.71
C GLY A 225 1.57 11.57 2.90
N GLY A 226 0.73 12.53 3.29
CA GLY A 226 0.60 13.85 2.68
C GLY A 226 1.79 14.73 3.02
N LEU A 227 2.21 14.75 4.29
CA LEU A 227 3.37 15.51 4.77
C LEU A 227 4.66 15.11 4.07
N LEU A 228 4.88 13.81 3.85
CA LEU A 228 6.07 13.28 3.17
C LEU A 228 5.90 13.21 1.63
N GLY A 229 4.71 13.45 1.09
CA GLY A 229 4.42 13.31 -0.35
C GLY A 229 4.45 11.87 -0.87
N LEU A 230 4.29 10.88 0.02
CA LEU A 230 4.36 9.44 -0.30
C LEU A 230 2.98 8.80 -0.54
N GLY A 231 1.89 9.48 -0.18
CA GLY A 231 0.51 8.99 -0.43
C GLY A 231 0.00 7.91 0.53
N GLY A 232 0.54 7.74 1.74
CA GLY A 232 -0.07 6.99 2.87
C GLY A 232 -0.28 5.47 2.73
N GLY A 233 -0.38 4.91 1.53
CA GLY A 233 -0.71 3.49 1.30
C GLY A 233 0.39 2.51 1.73
N PHE A 234 1.62 2.99 1.93
CA PHE A 234 2.71 2.18 2.47
C PHE A 234 2.50 1.85 3.96
N ILE A 235 1.70 2.63 4.70
CA ILE A 235 1.32 2.37 6.10
C ILE A 235 0.19 1.34 6.15
N LEU A 236 -0.72 1.39 5.16
CA LEU A 236 -1.85 0.47 5.09
C LEU A 236 -1.43 -1.00 4.92
N GLY A 237 -0.35 -1.28 4.19
CA GLY A 237 0.10 -2.67 3.99
C GLY A 237 0.41 -3.42 5.30
N PRO A 238 1.35 -2.93 6.14
CA PRO A 238 1.61 -3.49 7.46
C PRO A 238 0.38 -3.52 8.36
N LEU A 239 -0.45 -2.47 8.33
CA LEU A 239 -1.69 -2.40 9.09
C LEU A 239 -2.62 -3.57 8.73
N PHE A 240 -2.87 -3.81 7.44
CA PHE A 240 -3.72 -4.90 6.96
C PHE A 240 -3.18 -6.28 7.36
N ILE A 241 -1.85 -6.48 7.33
CA ILE A 241 -1.26 -7.73 7.82
C ILE A 241 -1.51 -7.90 9.33
N GLY A 242 -1.43 -6.82 10.11
CA GLY A 242 -1.79 -6.82 11.53
C GLY A 242 -3.27 -7.15 11.78
N LEU A 243 -4.15 -6.92 10.81
CA LEU A 243 -5.57 -7.31 10.85
C LEU A 243 -5.81 -8.78 10.48
N GLY A 244 -4.75 -9.53 10.14
CA GLY A 244 -4.83 -10.92 9.69
C GLY A 244 -5.12 -11.08 8.20
N ILE A 245 -5.04 -10.02 7.41
CA ILE A 245 -5.28 -10.07 5.96
C ILE A 245 -4.08 -10.73 5.27
N PRO A 246 -4.30 -11.72 4.37
CA PRO A 246 -3.26 -12.34 3.56
C PRO A 246 -2.31 -11.31 2.91
N PRO A 247 -0.98 -11.50 2.96
CA PRO A 247 -0.01 -10.53 2.45
C PRO A 247 -0.22 -10.12 0.98
N GLN A 248 -0.72 -11.04 0.16
CA GLN A 248 -1.00 -10.78 -1.25
C GLN A 248 -2.15 -9.78 -1.46
N VAL A 249 -3.23 -9.91 -0.68
CA VAL A 249 -4.38 -8.99 -0.72
C VAL A 249 -4.06 -7.67 -0.07
N SER A 250 -3.39 -7.70 1.09
CA SER A 250 -2.91 -6.51 1.78
C SER A 250 -2.07 -5.63 0.84
N SER A 251 -1.09 -6.23 0.16
CA SER A 251 -0.21 -5.51 -0.78
C SER A 251 -0.97 -4.91 -1.97
N ALA A 252 -1.89 -5.66 -2.57
CA ALA A 252 -2.67 -5.16 -3.71
C ALA A 252 -3.63 -4.03 -3.30
N THR A 253 -4.33 -4.20 -2.18
CA THR A 253 -5.29 -3.22 -1.65
C THR A 253 -4.59 -1.95 -1.17
N SER A 254 -3.44 -2.08 -0.51
CA SER A 254 -2.65 -0.93 -0.06
C SER A 254 -2.05 -0.15 -1.23
N THR A 255 -1.62 -0.85 -2.29
CA THR A 255 -1.13 -0.22 -3.53
C THR A 255 -2.27 0.46 -4.30
N PHE A 256 -3.46 -0.14 -4.30
CA PHE A 256 -4.66 0.46 -4.86
C PHE A 256 -5.03 1.76 -4.16
N ALA A 257 -5.11 1.74 -2.82
CA ALA A 257 -5.30 2.95 -2.03
C ALA A 257 -4.19 3.98 -2.30
N MET A 258 -2.92 3.54 -2.40
CA MET A 258 -1.76 4.38 -2.71
C MET A 258 -1.90 5.13 -4.04
N THR A 259 -2.55 4.57 -5.06
CA THR A 259 -2.76 5.26 -6.35
C THR A 259 -3.65 6.48 -6.19
N PHE A 260 -4.75 6.37 -5.45
CA PHE A 260 -5.70 7.48 -5.23
C PHE A 260 -5.11 8.55 -4.32
N SER A 261 -4.42 8.13 -3.28
CA SER A 261 -3.82 9.04 -2.32
C SER A 261 -2.58 9.76 -2.86
N ALA A 262 -1.70 9.06 -3.58
CA ALA A 262 -0.55 9.69 -4.21
C ALA A 262 -0.98 10.64 -5.34
N SER A 263 -2.03 10.32 -6.09
CA SER A 263 -2.58 11.26 -7.09
C SER A 263 -3.13 12.53 -6.43
N MET A 264 -3.84 12.43 -5.29
CA MET A 264 -4.24 13.62 -4.52
C MET A 264 -3.05 14.45 -4.08
N SER A 265 -2.04 13.83 -3.45
CA SER A 265 -0.84 14.57 -3.02
C SER A 265 -0.16 15.28 -4.19
N VAL A 266 -0.05 14.64 -5.36
CA VAL A 266 0.51 15.27 -6.56
C VAL A 266 -0.27 16.52 -6.96
N VAL A 267 -1.61 16.45 -6.95
CA VAL A 267 -2.46 17.60 -7.28
C VAL A 267 -2.32 18.70 -6.24
N GLU A 268 -2.35 18.38 -4.95
CA GLU A 268 -2.18 19.37 -3.88
C GLU A 268 -0.80 20.05 -3.93
N TYR A 269 0.28 19.29 -4.11
CA TYR A 269 1.64 19.85 -4.27
C TYR A 269 1.82 20.63 -5.58
N TYR A 270 1.08 20.26 -6.63
CA TYR A 270 1.05 21.01 -7.89
C TYR A 270 0.35 22.37 -7.70
N LEU A 271 -0.79 22.40 -7.00
CA LEU A 271 -1.48 23.65 -6.66
C LEU A 271 -0.61 24.57 -5.79
N LEU A 272 0.25 23.99 -4.94
CA LEU A 272 1.27 24.72 -4.18
C LEU A 272 2.52 25.11 -5.00
N LYS A 273 2.57 24.83 -6.32
CA LYS A 273 3.73 25.09 -7.20
C LYS A 273 5.06 24.56 -6.66
N ARG A 274 5.05 23.41 -5.95
CA ARG A 274 6.25 22.86 -5.28
C ARG A 274 7.21 22.11 -6.21
N PHE A 275 6.82 21.82 -7.44
CA PHE A 275 7.69 21.15 -8.41
C PHE A 275 7.37 21.53 -9.87
N PRO A 276 8.36 21.49 -10.77
CA PRO A 276 8.17 21.68 -12.20
C PRO A 276 7.52 20.47 -12.90
N ILE A 277 6.51 20.73 -13.74
CA ILE A 277 5.71 19.70 -14.45
C ILE A 277 6.57 18.78 -15.36
N PRO A 278 7.53 19.27 -16.16
CA PRO A 278 8.27 18.40 -17.09
C PRO A 278 9.03 17.27 -16.39
N TYR A 279 9.69 17.59 -15.27
CA TYR A 279 10.40 16.60 -14.46
C TYR A 279 9.42 15.59 -13.84
N ALA A 280 8.25 16.06 -13.38
CA ALA A 280 7.24 15.17 -12.82
C ALA A 280 6.73 14.15 -13.85
N LEU A 281 6.46 14.58 -15.10
CA LEU A 281 6.05 13.68 -16.18
C LEU A 281 7.14 12.67 -16.52
N TYR A 282 8.40 13.12 -16.60
CA TYR A 282 9.54 12.22 -16.82
C TYR A 282 9.63 11.13 -15.73
N PHE A 283 9.58 11.51 -14.45
CA PHE A 283 9.61 10.55 -13.34
C PHE A 283 8.38 9.64 -13.29
N VAL A 284 7.21 10.09 -13.75
CA VAL A 284 6.02 9.24 -13.87
C VAL A 284 6.25 8.20 -14.96
N ALA A 285 6.74 8.59 -16.14
CA ALA A 285 7.00 7.65 -17.24
C ALA A 285 8.03 6.57 -16.84
N VAL A 286 9.18 6.99 -16.32
CA VAL A 286 10.25 6.07 -15.88
C VAL A 286 9.74 5.12 -14.78
N ALA A 287 9.04 5.63 -13.77
CA ALA A 287 8.54 4.79 -12.68
C ALA A 287 7.44 3.83 -13.12
N THR A 288 6.60 4.21 -14.08
CA THR A 288 5.57 3.35 -14.65
C THR A 288 6.21 2.17 -15.39
N ILE A 289 7.18 2.44 -16.25
CA ILE A 289 7.93 1.40 -16.98
C ILE A 289 8.68 0.50 -16.00
N ALA A 290 9.42 1.09 -15.05
CA ALA A 290 10.16 0.34 -14.04
C ALA A 290 9.25 -0.54 -13.18
N ALA A 291 8.05 -0.06 -12.81
CA ALA A 291 7.08 -0.86 -12.06
C ALA A 291 6.53 -2.03 -12.88
N LEU A 292 6.19 -1.83 -14.16
CA LEU A 292 5.71 -2.92 -15.02
C LEU A 292 6.78 -4.00 -15.23
N VAL A 293 8.02 -3.59 -15.53
CA VAL A 293 9.16 -4.50 -15.70
C VAL A 293 9.50 -5.19 -14.38
N GLY A 294 9.56 -4.43 -13.28
CA GLY A 294 9.84 -4.93 -11.94
C GLY A 294 8.84 -5.98 -11.47
N GLN A 295 7.54 -5.77 -11.69
CA GLN A 295 6.51 -6.75 -11.36
C GLN A 295 6.67 -8.07 -12.14
N HIS A 296 7.10 -8.00 -13.41
CA HIS A 296 7.40 -9.20 -14.20
C HIS A 296 8.66 -9.91 -13.71
N LEU A 297 9.73 -9.16 -13.49
CA LEU A 297 11.03 -9.68 -13.06
C LEU A 297 10.96 -10.31 -11.67
N VAL A 298 10.38 -9.61 -10.70
CA VAL A 298 10.22 -10.11 -9.33
C VAL A 298 9.45 -11.43 -9.33
N ARG A 299 8.39 -11.56 -10.13
CA ARG A 299 7.65 -12.84 -10.21
C ARG A 299 8.49 -13.96 -10.81
N LYS A 300 9.22 -13.70 -11.89
CA LYS A 300 10.12 -14.69 -12.50
C LYS A 300 11.21 -15.12 -11.52
N LEU A 301 11.72 -14.17 -10.72
CA LEU A 301 12.67 -14.44 -9.65
C LEU A 301 12.05 -15.25 -8.50
N ILE A 302 10.81 -14.98 -8.08
CA ILE A 302 10.11 -15.82 -7.08
C ILE A 302 10.03 -17.27 -7.56
N ALA A 303 9.62 -17.47 -8.82
CA ALA A 303 9.49 -18.80 -9.41
C ALA A 303 10.84 -19.53 -9.51
N LEU A 304 11.92 -18.80 -9.79
CA LEU A 304 13.26 -19.38 -9.98
C LEU A 304 14.00 -19.63 -8.65
N LEU A 305 13.89 -18.71 -7.69
CA LEU A 305 14.59 -18.79 -6.40
C LEU A 305 13.81 -19.64 -5.36
N GLY A 306 12.49 -19.80 -5.53
CA GLY A 306 11.64 -20.58 -4.63
C GLY A 306 11.71 -20.14 -3.16
N ARG A 307 12.00 -18.84 -2.94
CA ARG A 307 12.11 -18.18 -1.62
C ARG A 307 11.66 -16.72 -1.78
N ALA A 308 10.57 -16.33 -1.14
CA ALA A 308 10.10 -14.95 -1.14
C ALA A 308 10.93 -14.05 -0.21
N SER A 309 11.58 -14.63 0.80
CA SER A 309 12.43 -13.92 1.76
C SER A 309 13.57 -13.11 1.13
N ILE A 310 14.20 -13.61 0.05
CA ILE A 310 15.29 -12.92 -0.66
C ILE A 310 14.83 -11.56 -1.22
N ILE A 311 13.60 -11.49 -1.74
CA ILE A 311 13.04 -10.26 -2.30
C ILE A 311 12.78 -9.24 -1.20
N ILE A 312 12.31 -9.69 -0.04
CA ILE A 312 12.11 -8.81 1.12
C ILE A 312 13.44 -8.18 1.55
N PHE A 313 14.53 -8.94 1.54
CA PHE A 313 15.87 -8.40 1.84
C PHE A 313 16.36 -7.39 0.80
N ILE A 314 16.16 -7.66 -0.50
CA ILE A 314 16.49 -6.70 -1.57
C ILE A 314 15.69 -5.41 -1.38
N LEU A 315 14.39 -5.50 -1.13
CA LEU A 315 13.54 -4.34 -0.90
C LEU A 315 13.99 -3.56 0.35
N ALA A 316 14.29 -4.26 1.46
CA ALA A 316 14.80 -3.63 2.68
C ALA A 316 16.09 -2.84 2.42
N LEU A 317 17.04 -3.44 1.69
CA LEU A 317 18.29 -2.78 1.30
C LEU A 317 18.03 -1.53 0.43
N THR A 318 17.15 -1.63 -0.57
CA THR A 318 16.84 -0.48 -1.44
C THR A 318 16.18 0.67 -0.68
N VAL A 319 15.29 0.37 0.28
CA VAL A 319 14.66 1.37 1.15
C VAL A 319 15.69 2.01 2.06
N PHE A 320 16.62 1.23 2.61
CA PHE A 320 17.71 1.74 3.44
C PHE A 320 18.63 2.70 2.69
N VAL A 321 19.10 2.31 1.49
CA VAL A 321 19.92 3.18 0.63
C VAL A 321 19.17 4.45 0.26
N SER A 322 17.88 4.34 -0.09
CA SER A 322 17.02 5.50 -0.38
C SER A 322 16.91 6.44 0.83
N GLY A 323 16.74 5.88 2.03
CA GLY A 323 16.69 6.65 3.29
C GLY A 323 17.98 7.41 3.56
N ILE A 324 19.14 6.80 3.33
CA ILE A 324 20.45 7.47 3.46
C ILE A 324 20.60 8.59 2.43
N SER A 325 20.27 8.34 1.16
CA SER A 325 20.41 9.36 0.11
C SER A 325 19.47 10.55 0.31
N LEU A 326 18.18 10.31 0.59
CA LEU A 326 17.22 11.39 0.86
C LEU A 326 17.52 12.11 2.17
N GLY A 327 17.87 11.37 3.24
CA GLY A 327 18.28 11.95 4.51
C GLY A 327 19.53 12.82 4.37
N GLY A 328 20.54 12.33 3.66
CA GLY A 328 21.79 13.05 3.41
C GLY A 328 21.60 14.32 2.59
N THR A 329 20.82 14.26 1.51
CA THR A 329 20.49 15.46 0.71
C THR A 329 19.64 16.46 1.49
N GLY A 330 18.72 15.99 2.33
CA GLY A 330 17.97 16.82 3.27
C GLY A 330 18.90 17.55 4.23
N ILE A 331 19.80 16.83 4.91
CA ILE A 331 20.78 17.42 5.85
C ILE A 331 21.70 18.42 5.13
N ALA A 332 22.23 18.08 3.94
CA ALA A 332 23.07 18.98 3.17
C ALA A 332 22.33 20.28 2.80
N SER A 333 21.05 20.18 2.42
CA SER A 333 20.22 21.36 2.16
C SER A 333 20.00 22.19 3.42
N LEU A 334 19.81 21.57 4.59
CA LEU A 334 19.65 22.28 5.86
C LEU A 334 20.91 23.05 6.26
N ILE A 335 22.09 22.42 6.11
CA ILE A 335 23.38 23.07 6.40
C ILE A 335 23.54 24.32 5.53
N LYS A 336 23.26 24.19 4.22
CA LYS A 336 23.35 25.32 3.28
C LYS A 336 22.42 26.48 3.65
N ARG A 337 21.19 26.19 4.10
CA ARG A 337 20.25 27.23 4.55
C ARG A 337 20.71 27.93 5.83
N ILE A 338 21.30 27.18 6.77
CA ILE A 338 21.89 27.74 8.00
C ILE A 338 23.06 28.67 7.66
N GLU A 339 23.93 28.26 6.74
CA GLU A 339 25.05 29.07 6.26
C GLU A 339 24.57 30.38 5.61
N ASN A 340 23.49 30.32 4.83
CA ASN A 340 22.84 31.49 4.23
C ASN A 340 22.06 32.37 5.23
N LYS A 341 21.99 32.00 6.52
CA LYS A 341 21.17 32.66 7.56
C LYS A 341 19.68 32.79 7.18
N GLU A 342 19.16 31.81 6.46
CA GLU A 342 17.74 31.76 6.10
C GLU A 342 16.85 31.46 7.33
N TYR A 343 15.59 31.88 7.28
CA TYR A 343 14.63 31.60 8.35
C TYR A 343 14.29 30.09 8.40
N MET A 344 14.57 29.44 9.53
CA MET A 344 14.40 27.99 9.75
C MET A 344 13.18 27.64 10.64
N GLY A 345 12.32 28.62 10.93
CA GLY A 345 11.14 28.46 11.78
C GLY A 345 9.91 28.00 11.01
N PHE A 346 8.76 28.01 11.68
CA PHE A 346 7.48 27.59 11.11
C PHE A 346 6.99 28.56 10.03
N GLY A 347 6.48 28.01 8.94
CA GLY A 347 5.81 28.77 7.89
C GLY A 347 4.44 29.28 8.33
N ASN A 348 3.97 30.36 7.71
CA ASN A 348 2.62 30.88 7.92
C ASN A 348 1.73 30.49 6.73
N LEU A 349 0.76 29.60 6.98
CA LEU A 349 -0.20 29.11 5.99
C LEU A 349 -1.00 30.27 5.35
N CYS A 350 -1.34 31.31 6.12
CA CYS A 350 -2.14 32.43 5.65
C CYS A 350 -1.33 33.45 4.85
N ALA A 351 -0.03 33.58 5.14
CA ALA A 351 0.88 34.45 4.39
C ALA A 351 1.36 33.82 3.06
N TYR A 352 1.07 32.53 2.84
CA TYR A 352 1.45 31.81 1.64
C TYR A 352 0.66 32.31 0.42
N ARG A 353 1.21 33.32 -0.27
CA ARG A 353 0.64 33.86 -1.51
C ARG A 353 1.24 33.11 -2.69
N VAL A 354 0.42 32.34 -3.40
CA VAL A 354 0.82 31.72 -4.68
C VAL A 354 1.12 32.87 -5.65
N ARG A 355 2.40 33.20 -5.84
CA ARG A 355 2.82 34.20 -6.81
C ARG A 355 2.55 33.60 -8.20
N ASN A 356 1.74 34.28 -9.00
CA ASN A 356 1.31 33.75 -10.30
C ASN A 356 2.47 33.64 -11.28
#